data_AF-A0A3N7A6F8-F1
#
_entry.id   AF-A0A3N7A6F8-F1
#
_cell.length_a   1.000
_cell.length_b   1.000
_cell.length_c   1.000
_cell.angle_alpha   90.00
_cell.angle_beta   90.00
_cell.angle_gamma   90.00
#
_symmetry.space_group_name_H-M   'P 1'
#
loop_
_entity.id
_entity.type
_entity.pdbx_description
1 polymer ?
#
loop_
_entity_poly.entity_id
_entity_poly.type
_entity_poly.pdbx_seq_one_letter_code
_entity_poly.pdbx_strand_id
1 'polypeptide(L)'
;MKKLLTTFKVVAVLSVLALHSCRNEDNEINQQETAQARVTADDLKKEITPLPSQVVPDAVQLQLNESGKNLETYLKNDLQIAKVTVLGKISTPKGIELSKSLIADKDQYIASGNIMDPSSVKIGKIGDLYSGDDLTTAQQGLKEAITEEVKSGTNVMEVTWNSKNGKFTTVCFYNDSGIIWDNIFGGLIMMDTRGNSEASNNNQSAKVVSTWYKQWWTANWLWGSKRGEAGYQITIYYSGSTVSNADVSDWGYISLGKAKSESKITKKTGAYGQCRYALGLCTPTGSLSFNSSNFSVSFSGLGSNIVSNGTKSLYP
;
A
#
# COMPACT_ATOMS: atom_id res chain seq x y z
N MET A 1 32.99 84.22 -40.21
CA MET A 1 32.78 84.78 -38.85
C MET A 1 32.84 83.64 -37.84
N LYS A 2 33.73 83.76 -36.84
CA LYS A 2 33.81 83.02 -35.55
C LYS A 2 33.92 81.48 -35.63
N LYS A 3 35.15 80.94 -35.54
CA LYS A 3 35.91 80.53 -34.32
C LYS A 3 35.61 79.07 -33.92
N LEU A 4 36.54 78.15 -34.23
CA LEU A 4 37.52 77.50 -33.32
C LEU A 4 36.80 76.46 -32.43
N LEU A 5 37.04 75.15 -32.53
CA LEU A 5 38.20 74.32 -32.08
C LEU A 5 37.52 72.97 -31.68
N THR A 6 38.03 71.75 -31.81
CA THR A 6 39.37 71.22 -32.00
C THR A 6 39.25 69.80 -32.55
N THR A 7 40.29 69.44 -33.28
CA THR A 7 40.62 68.22 -33.99
C THR A 7 41.01 67.04 -33.07
N PHE A 8 41.10 65.85 -33.69
CA PHE A 8 41.82 64.61 -33.32
C PHE A 8 41.03 63.59 -32.47
N LYS A 9 40.99 62.28 -32.78
CA LYS A 9 41.68 61.41 -33.76
C LYS A 9 40.90 60.07 -33.76
N VAL A 10 40.56 59.49 -34.92
CA VAL A 10 41.13 58.22 -35.45
C VAL A 10 40.73 57.02 -34.58
N VAL A 11 39.93 56.02 -35.00
CA VAL A 11 39.92 55.09 -36.15
C VAL A 11 38.46 54.57 -36.22
N ALA A 12 37.76 54.55 -37.36
CA ALA A 12 37.56 53.34 -38.19
C ALA A 12 37.33 52.04 -37.37
N VAL A 13 36.37 51.16 -37.63
CA VAL A 13 35.60 50.92 -38.84
C VAL A 13 34.52 49.88 -38.47
N LEU A 14 33.33 50.12 -39.03
CA LEU A 14 32.28 49.16 -39.43
C LEU A 14 31.52 48.31 -38.39
N SER A 15 30.22 48.67 -38.34
CA SER A 15 29.07 47.77 -38.42
C SER A 15 28.51 47.20 -37.11
N VAL A 16 27.74 48.05 -36.45
CA VAL A 16 26.54 47.63 -35.72
C VAL A 16 25.50 47.18 -36.74
N LEU A 17 25.17 45.90 -36.72
CA LEU A 17 23.85 45.42 -37.17
C LEU A 17 23.43 44.23 -36.30
N ALA A 18 22.27 44.43 -35.69
CA ALA A 18 21.31 43.44 -35.24
C ALA A 18 21.69 42.51 -34.06
N LEU A 19 21.18 42.92 -32.89
CA LEU A 19 20.37 42.12 -31.98
C LEU A 19 20.12 40.67 -32.44
N HIS A 20 20.76 39.70 -31.79
CA HIS A 20 20.10 38.58 -31.13
C HIS A 20 21.06 37.90 -30.13
N SER A 21 20.74 38.08 -28.85
CA SER A 21 21.04 37.24 -27.69
C SER A 21 22.41 36.53 -27.59
N CYS A 22 23.36 37.20 -26.95
CA CYS A 22 24.36 36.51 -26.13
C CYS A 22 23.66 35.89 -24.90
N ARG A 23 23.90 34.61 -24.58
CA ARG A 23 24.87 34.21 -23.53
C ARG A 23 24.68 32.76 -23.03
N ASN A 24 25.82 32.09 -22.94
CA ASN A 24 26.25 31.01 -22.06
C ASN A 24 25.63 29.62 -22.28
N GLU A 25 26.42 28.66 -22.80
CA GLU A 25 27.51 27.92 -22.14
C GLU A 25 27.00 26.87 -21.15
N ASP A 26 27.30 25.62 -21.50
CA ASP A 26 27.50 24.46 -20.65
C ASP A 26 26.38 24.10 -19.67
N ASN A 27 25.57 23.13 -20.10
CA ASN A 27 25.16 22.04 -19.21
C ASN A 27 24.69 20.84 -20.05
N GLU A 28 25.64 20.17 -20.70
CA GLU A 28 25.56 18.71 -20.81
C GLU A 28 25.71 18.15 -19.38
N ILE A 29 24.65 18.25 -18.58
CA ILE A 29 24.55 17.43 -17.37
C ILE A 29 24.28 16.03 -17.89
N ASN A 30 25.36 15.27 -17.95
CA ASN A 30 25.37 13.82 -17.82
C ASN A 30 24.16 13.35 -17.01
N GLN A 31 23.14 12.81 -17.68
CA GLN A 31 22.39 11.70 -17.13
C GLN A 31 23.32 10.49 -17.15
N GLN A 32 24.39 10.54 -16.34
CA GLN A 32 24.83 9.34 -15.69
C GLN A 32 23.63 8.91 -14.85
N GLU A 33 22.82 8.01 -15.41
CA GLU A 33 22.29 6.94 -14.60
C GLU A 33 23.47 6.48 -13.76
N THR A 34 23.51 6.92 -12.51
CA THR A 34 24.37 6.29 -11.53
C THR A 34 23.84 4.88 -11.56
N ALA A 35 24.58 3.98 -12.21
CA ALA A 35 24.36 2.55 -12.17
C ALA A 35 24.55 2.17 -10.71
N GLN A 36 23.52 2.42 -9.91
CA GLN A 36 23.46 2.05 -8.52
C GLN A 36 23.58 0.53 -8.58
N ALA A 37 24.70 0.01 -8.09
CA ALA A 37 25.00 -1.41 -8.18
C ALA A 37 23.78 -2.18 -7.67
N ARG A 38 23.24 -3.04 -8.53
CA ARG A 38 22.04 -3.83 -8.26
C ARG A 38 22.21 -4.54 -6.93
N VAL A 39 21.32 -4.27 -5.97
CA VAL A 39 21.34 -4.94 -4.67
C VAL A 39 20.79 -6.34 -4.84
N THR A 40 21.59 -7.35 -4.49
CA THR A 40 21.20 -8.76 -4.63
C THR A 40 20.93 -9.42 -3.28
N ALA A 41 20.20 -10.54 -3.30
CA ALA A 41 20.06 -11.40 -2.13
C ALA A 41 21.42 -11.90 -1.62
N ASP A 42 22.38 -12.10 -2.51
CA ASP A 42 23.74 -12.52 -2.15
C ASP A 42 24.53 -11.41 -1.43
N ASP A 43 24.23 -10.13 -1.71
CA ASP A 43 24.78 -9.03 -0.92
C ASP A 43 24.20 -8.97 0.48
N LEU A 44 22.89 -9.23 0.62
CA LEU A 44 22.27 -9.36 1.94
C LEU A 44 22.83 -10.55 2.72
N LYS A 45 23.10 -11.69 2.06
CA LYS A 45 23.70 -12.89 2.68
C LYS A 45 25.07 -12.64 3.31
N LYS A 46 25.82 -11.63 2.84
CA LYS A 46 27.11 -11.22 3.44
C LYS A 46 26.94 -10.42 4.74
N GLU A 47 25.74 -9.89 4.98
CA GLU A 47 25.42 -9.00 6.11
C GLU A 47 24.47 -9.66 7.13
N ILE A 48 24.24 -10.97 7.00
CA ILE A 48 23.49 -11.79 7.96
C ILE A 48 24.41 -12.78 8.66
N THR A 49 24.07 -13.09 9.90
CA THR A 49 24.69 -14.18 10.65
C THR A 49 23.88 -15.46 10.39
N PRO A 50 24.48 -16.53 9.82
CA PRO A 50 23.78 -17.79 9.61
C PRO A 50 23.22 -18.37 10.90
N LEU A 51 22.04 -18.98 10.82
CA LEU A 51 21.45 -19.70 11.95
C LEU A 51 21.90 -21.17 11.91
N PRO A 52 22.12 -21.80 13.07
CA PRO A 52 22.54 -23.21 13.14
C PRO A 52 21.44 -24.19 12.74
N SER A 53 20.19 -23.73 12.67
CA SER A 53 19.01 -24.54 12.36
C SER A 53 18.28 -23.98 11.14
N GLN A 54 17.74 -24.89 10.34
CA GLN A 54 16.80 -24.57 9.25
C GLN A 54 15.33 -24.57 9.70
N VAL A 55 15.08 -24.79 10.99
CA VAL A 55 13.74 -24.76 11.58
C VAL A 55 13.33 -23.32 11.86
N VAL A 56 12.16 -22.93 11.36
CA VAL A 56 11.52 -21.65 11.68
C VAL A 56 10.67 -21.78 12.95
N PRO A 57 10.39 -20.68 13.68
CA PRO A 57 9.48 -20.68 14.82
C PRO A 57 8.08 -21.23 14.47
N ASP A 58 7.40 -21.83 15.45
CA ASP A 58 6.08 -22.44 15.25
C ASP A 58 5.04 -21.47 14.67
N ALA A 59 5.06 -20.21 15.11
CA ALA A 59 4.17 -19.17 14.60
C ALA A 59 4.39 -18.94 13.08
N VAL A 60 5.65 -18.90 12.64
CA VAL A 60 6.01 -18.76 11.22
C VAL A 60 5.60 -20.01 10.44
N GLN A 61 5.87 -21.19 11.00
CA GLN A 61 5.50 -22.45 10.35
C GLN A 61 3.99 -22.56 10.16
N LEU A 62 3.20 -22.17 11.17
CA LEU A 62 1.75 -22.12 11.07
C LEU A 62 1.30 -21.16 9.97
N GLN A 63 1.87 -19.95 9.91
CA GLN A 63 1.53 -18.98 8.88
C GLN A 63 1.89 -19.46 7.46
N LEU A 64 3.04 -20.12 7.29
CA LEU A 64 3.42 -20.74 6.02
C LEU A 64 2.42 -21.84 5.61
N ASN A 65 2.04 -22.70 6.55
CA ASN A 65 1.09 -23.79 6.30
C ASN A 65 -0.30 -23.27 5.93
N GLU A 66 -0.84 -22.30 6.69
CA GLU A 66 -2.15 -21.71 6.41
C GLU A 66 -2.14 -20.91 5.10
N SER A 67 -1.04 -20.21 4.80
CA SER A 67 -0.88 -19.56 3.50
C SER A 67 -0.88 -20.57 2.35
N GLY A 68 -0.19 -21.71 2.50
CA GLY A 68 -0.21 -22.79 1.52
C GLY A 68 -1.62 -23.31 1.25
N LYS A 69 -2.39 -23.59 2.31
CA LYS A 69 -3.79 -24.05 2.20
C LYS A 69 -4.69 -23.03 1.50
N ASN A 70 -4.56 -21.75 1.84
CA ASN A 70 -5.37 -20.70 1.24
C ASN A 70 -5.00 -20.48 -0.24
N LEU A 71 -3.72 -20.49 -0.57
CA LEU A 71 -3.26 -20.42 -1.96
C LEU A 71 -3.79 -21.60 -2.78
N GLU A 72 -3.72 -22.83 -2.26
CA GLU A 72 -4.28 -24.01 -2.91
C GLU A 72 -5.80 -23.90 -3.11
N THR A 73 -6.52 -23.43 -2.09
CA THR A 73 -7.99 -23.27 -2.14
C THR A 73 -8.42 -22.28 -3.22
N TYR A 74 -7.75 -21.12 -3.29
CA TYR A 74 -8.22 -20.00 -4.11
C TYR A 74 -7.48 -19.85 -5.44
N LEU A 75 -6.16 -20.08 -5.47
CA LEU A 75 -5.32 -19.93 -6.66
C LEU A 75 -4.87 -21.27 -7.26
N LYS A 76 -5.09 -22.39 -6.57
CA LYS A 76 -4.76 -23.75 -7.06
C LYS A 76 -3.28 -23.88 -7.46
N ASN A 77 -3.01 -23.97 -8.77
CA ASN A 77 -1.67 -24.12 -9.34
C ASN A 77 -1.10 -22.79 -9.88
N ASP A 78 -1.84 -21.68 -9.78
CA ASP A 78 -1.38 -20.37 -10.28
C ASP A 78 -0.26 -19.80 -9.41
N LEU A 79 -0.25 -20.13 -8.11
CA LEU A 79 0.79 -19.76 -7.15
C LEU A 79 0.86 -20.75 -5.99
N GLN A 80 2.04 -21.28 -5.70
CA GLN A 80 2.30 -22.23 -4.60
C GLN A 80 3.65 -21.96 -3.93
N ILE A 81 3.71 -22.17 -2.61
CA ILE A 81 4.98 -22.19 -1.87
C ILE A 81 5.68 -23.52 -2.18
N ALA A 82 6.80 -23.45 -2.88
CA ALA A 82 7.55 -24.64 -3.29
C ALA A 82 8.62 -25.05 -2.26
N LYS A 83 9.30 -24.08 -1.66
CA LYS A 83 10.36 -24.31 -0.68
C LYS A 83 10.58 -23.08 0.19
N VAL A 84 10.96 -23.30 1.44
CA VAL A 84 11.49 -22.27 2.35
C VAL A 84 12.92 -22.64 2.74
N THR A 85 13.84 -21.69 2.71
CA THR A 85 15.24 -21.87 3.13
C THR A 85 15.60 -20.78 4.12
N VAL A 86 15.97 -21.15 5.35
CA VAL A 86 16.39 -20.19 6.38
C VAL A 86 17.80 -19.71 6.05
N LEU A 87 17.97 -18.39 5.98
CA LEU A 87 19.27 -17.80 5.65
C LEU A 87 20.05 -17.42 6.90
N GLY A 88 19.45 -16.64 7.79
CA GLY A 88 20.18 -16.08 8.92
C GLY A 88 19.45 -14.94 9.61
N LYS A 89 20.20 -14.15 10.37
CA LYS A 89 19.72 -13.01 11.14
C LYS A 89 20.47 -11.74 10.75
N ILE A 90 19.77 -10.65 10.51
CA ILE A 90 20.37 -9.34 10.20
C ILE A 90 21.17 -8.88 11.42
N SER A 91 22.46 -8.62 11.23
CA SER A 91 23.37 -8.25 12.33
C SER A 91 24.00 -6.86 12.16
N THR A 92 23.95 -6.28 10.96
CA THR A 92 24.59 -5.00 10.66
C THR A 92 23.58 -3.93 10.20
N PRO A 93 23.86 -2.63 10.43
CA PRO A 93 23.06 -1.54 9.86
C PRO A 93 23.00 -1.59 8.33
N LYS A 94 24.09 -2.02 7.69
CA LYS A 94 24.15 -2.22 6.24
C LYS A 94 23.18 -3.30 5.77
N GLY A 95 23.05 -4.41 6.53
CA GLY A 95 22.05 -5.44 6.24
C GLY A 95 20.60 -4.93 6.28
N ILE A 96 20.29 -3.98 7.18
CA ILE A 96 18.98 -3.31 7.23
C ILE A 96 18.74 -2.49 5.95
N GLU A 97 19.73 -1.68 5.53
CA GLU A 97 19.61 -0.85 4.33
C GLU A 97 19.55 -1.67 3.04
N LEU A 98 20.32 -2.77 2.97
CA LEU A 98 20.22 -3.73 1.88
C LEU A 98 18.85 -4.40 1.85
N SER A 99 18.26 -4.72 3.00
CA SER A 99 16.92 -5.31 3.08
C SER A 99 15.85 -4.38 2.48
N LYS A 100 15.91 -3.08 2.84
CA LYS A 100 15.04 -2.03 2.28
C LYS A 100 15.21 -1.88 0.78
N SER A 101 16.45 -1.79 0.32
CA SER A 101 16.76 -1.65 -1.10
C SER A 101 16.35 -2.89 -1.89
N LEU A 102 16.60 -4.08 -1.34
CA LEU A 102 16.34 -5.35 -2.00
C LEU A 102 14.85 -5.52 -2.27
N ILE A 103 13.97 -5.39 -1.28
CA ILE A 103 12.53 -5.64 -1.50
C ILE A 103 11.87 -4.64 -2.44
N ALA A 104 12.41 -3.43 -2.54
CA ALA A 104 11.91 -2.37 -3.40
C ALA A 104 12.61 -2.37 -4.77
N ASP A 105 13.58 -3.24 -5.01
CA ASP A 105 14.28 -3.31 -6.29
C ASP A 105 13.31 -3.72 -7.40
N LYS A 106 13.39 -3.06 -8.55
CA LYS A 106 12.46 -3.27 -9.67
C LYS A 106 12.47 -4.72 -10.18
N ASP A 107 13.55 -5.46 -9.98
CA ASP A 107 13.64 -6.86 -10.41
C ASP A 107 13.07 -7.84 -9.40
N GLN A 108 12.65 -7.40 -8.20
CA GLN A 108 11.97 -8.27 -7.26
C GLN A 108 10.56 -8.60 -7.72
N TYR A 109 10.15 -9.84 -7.44
CA TYR A 109 8.77 -10.23 -7.60
C TYR A 109 7.89 -9.63 -6.51
N ILE A 110 6.69 -9.24 -6.91
CA ILE A 110 5.61 -8.80 -6.04
C ILE A 110 4.29 -9.38 -6.52
N ALA A 111 3.35 -9.50 -5.59
CA ALA A 111 1.98 -9.86 -5.91
C ALA A 111 1.01 -8.78 -5.43
N SER A 112 -0.16 -8.75 -6.04
CA SER A 112 -1.30 -7.97 -5.57
C SER A 112 -2.61 -8.57 -6.06
N GLY A 113 -3.72 -8.16 -5.45
CA GLY A 113 -5.05 -8.69 -5.67
C GLY A 113 -5.62 -9.42 -4.44
N ASN A 114 -6.90 -9.71 -4.53
CA ASN A 114 -7.64 -10.50 -3.56
C ASN A 114 -7.65 -11.95 -4.02
N ILE A 115 -7.06 -12.88 -3.26
CA ILE A 115 -7.04 -14.28 -3.70
C ILE A 115 -8.45 -14.87 -3.79
N MET A 116 -9.41 -14.36 -3.01
CA MET A 116 -10.82 -14.78 -3.09
C MET A 116 -11.52 -14.34 -4.38
N ASP A 117 -10.88 -13.45 -5.16
CA ASP A 117 -11.20 -13.14 -6.56
C ASP A 117 -9.93 -13.35 -7.40
N PRO A 118 -9.64 -14.59 -7.83
CA PRO A 118 -8.39 -14.94 -8.52
C PRO A 118 -8.12 -14.09 -9.78
N SER A 119 -9.16 -13.56 -10.42
CA SER A 119 -9.03 -12.71 -11.60
C SER A 119 -8.35 -11.35 -11.30
N SER A 120 -8.43 -10.91 -10.05
CA SER A 120 -7.77 -9.68 -9.57
C SER A 120 -6.28 -9.85 -9.30
N VAL A 121 -5.77 -11.09 -9.26
CA VAL A 121 -4.40 -11.38 -8.84
C VAL A 121 -3.39 -11.12 -9.95
N LYS A 122 -2.38 -10.30 -9.64
CA LYS A 122 -1.23 -9.98 -10.50
C LYS A 122 0.05 -10.37 -9.79
N ILE A 123 0.97 -11.01 -10.52
CA ILE A 123 2.28 -11.44 -10.01
C ILE A 123 3.30 -11.17 -11.10
N GLY A 124 4.40 -10.54 -10.75
CA GLY A 124 5.47 -10.19 -11.69
C GLY A 124 6.56 -9.39 -11.00
N LYS A 125 7.59 -9.02 -11.75
CA LYS A 125 8.60 -8.11 -11.23
C LYS A 125 8.00 -6.73 -11.02
N ILE A 126 8.47 -6.00 -10.02
CA ILE A 126 8.00 -4.64 -9.73
C ILE A 126 8.13 -3.74 -10.96
N GLY A 127 9.25 -3.77 -11.69
CA GLY A 127 9.45 -2.95 -12.90
C GLY A 127 8.60 -3.36 -14.10
N ASP A 128 8.10 -4.60 -14.13
CA ASP A 128 7.22 -5.09 -15.19
C ASP A 128 5.75 -4.72 -14.90
N LEU A 129 5.41 -4.57 -13.62
CA LEU A 129 4.06 -4.24 -13.18
C LEU A 129 3.86 -2.71 -13.07
N TYR A 130 4.87 -1.97 -12.61
CA TYR A 130 4.77 -0.54 -12.32
C TYR A 130 5.76 0.27 -13.16
N SER A 131 5.33 1.46 -13.61
CA SER A 131 6.17 2.40 -14.38
C SER A 131 5.95 3.84 -13.92
N GLY A 132 6.93 4.72 -14.15
CA GLY A 132 6.82 6.15 -13.81
C GLY A 132 6.53 6.39 -12.33
N ASP A 133 5.56 7.25 -12.03
CA ASP A 133 5.20 7.64 -10.66
C ASP A 133 4.64 6.47 -9.83
N ASP A 134 3.94 5.52 -10.47
CA ASP A 134 3.41 4.33 -9.80
C ASP A 134 4.53 3.41 -9.30
N LEU A 135 5.63 3.30 -10.07
CA LEU A 135 6.82 2.55 -9.65
C LEU A 135 7.46 3.22 -8.42
N THR A 136 7.70 4.52 -8.50
CA THR A 136 8.27 5.30 -7.39
C THR A 136 7.42 5.18 -6.12
N THR A 137 6.10 5.28 -6.27
CA THR A 137 5.15 5.14 -5.15
C THR A 137 5.19 3.74 -4.55
N ALA A 138 5.22 2.69 -5.38
CA ALA A 138 5.30 1.31 -4.90
C ALA A 138 6.62 1.05 -4.15
N GLN A 139 7.76 1.49 -4.72
CA GLN A 139 9.07 1.33 -4.10
C GLN A 139 9.17 2.08 -2.76
N GLN A 140 8.64 3.29 -2.69
CA GLN A 140 8.60 4.07 -1.46
C GLN A 140 7.72 3.39 -0.41
N GLY A 141 6.51 2.94 -0.79
CA GLY A 141 5.61 2.22 0.12
C GLY A 141 6.20 0.93 0.67
N LEU A 142 6.97 0.19 -0.13
CA LEU A 142 7.70 -1.01 0.33
C LEU A 142 8.79 -0.66 1.34
N LYS A 143 9.58 0.39 1.07
CA LYS A 143 10.61 0.86 2.01
C LYS A 143 10.00 1.31 3.33
N GLU A 144 8.90 2.05 3.28
CA GLU A 144 8.16 2.49 4.47
C GLU A 144 7.63 1.30 5.28
N ALA A 145 7.01 0.32 4.61
CA ALA A 145 6.40 -0.84 5.26
C ALA A 145 7.37 -1.65 6.13
N ILE A 146 8.66 -1.67 5.79
CA ILE A 146 9.64 -2.45 6.54
C ILE A 146 10.59 -1.59 7.38
N THR A 147 10.51 -0.26 7.31
CA THR A 147 11.47 0.62 8.00
C THR A 147 11.40 0.51 9.51
N GLU A 148 10.20 0.33 10.07
CA GLU A 148 10.01 0.19 11.52
C GLU A 148 10.10 -1.27 11.99
N GLU A 149 9.84 -2.22 11.09
CA GLU A 149 9.72 -3.63 11.41
C GLU A 149 11.03 -4.42 11.26
N VAL A 150 11.84 -4.09 10.24
CA VAL A 150 13.11 -4.76 9.96
C VAL A 150 14.25 -4.04 10.67
N LYS A 151 14.70 -4.67 11.76
CA LYS A 151 15.78 -4.19 12.63
C LYS A 151 16.87 -5.25 12.79
N SER A 152 17.99 -4.86 13.41
CA SER A 152 18.99 -5.83 13.84
C SER A 152 18.33 -6.90 14.71
N GLY A 153 18.67 -8.16 14.46
CA GLY A 153 18.03 -9.31 15.10
C GLY A 153 16.85 -9.92 14.34
N THR A 154 16.40 -9.30 13.25
CA THR A 154 15.34 -9.85 12.38
C THR A 154 15.87 -11.07 11.61
N ASN A 155 15.09 -12.14 11.56
CA ASN A 155 15.44 -13.34 10.81
C ASN A 155 15.05 -13.19 9.33
N VAL A 156 15.79 -13.87 8.46
CA VAL A 156 15.63 -13.82 7.00
C VAL A 156 15.53 -15.24 6.46
N MET A 157 14.55 -15.47 5.58
CA MET A 157 14.44 -16.70 4.79
C MET A 157 14.17 -16.38 3.33
N GLU A 158 14.56 -17.29 2.44
CA GLU A 158 14.16 -17.30 1.04
C GLU A 158 12.93 -18.19 0.87
N VAL A 159 11.91 -17.65 0.20
CA VAL A 159 10.70 -18.38 -0.16
C VAL A 159 10.71 -18.58 -1.66
N THR A 160 10.72 -19.83 -2.08
CA THR A 160 10.64 -20.24 -3.47
C THR A 160 9.19 -20.50 -3.84
N TRP A 161 8.76 -19.89 -4.93
CA TRP A 161 7.39 -19.95 -5.44
C TRP A 161 7.35 -20.68 -6.77
N ASN A 162 6.35 -21.54 -6.94
CA ASN A 162 5.92 -22.00 -8.25
C ASN A 162 4.73 -21.16 -8.66
N SER A 163 4.79 -20.56 -9.86
CA SER A 163 3.66 -19.86 -10.45
C SER A 163 3.40 -20.36 -11.86
N LYS A 164 2.24 -19.99 -12.42
CA LYS A 164 1.94 -20.27 -13.84
C LYS A 164 2.97 -19.72 -14.83
N ASN A 165 3.72 -18.69 -14.44
CA ASN A 165 4.76 -18.04 -15.24
C ASN A 165 6.17 -18.57 -14.94
N GLY A 166 6.28 -19.64 -14.14
CA GLY A 166 7.54 -20.26 -13.77
C GLY A 166 7.88 -20.07 -12.29
N LYS A 167 9.13 -20.37 -11.97
CA LYS A 167 9.66 -20.44 -10.60
C LYS A 167 10.47 -19.19 -10.27
N PHE A 168 10.23 -18.62 -9.10
CA PHE A 168 10.98 -17.46 -8.61
C PHE A 168 11.18 -17.53 -7.10
N THR A 169 12.00 -16.64 -6.56
CA THR A 169 12.29 -16.55 -5.12
C THR A 169 12.05 -15.14 -4.63
N THR A 170 11.56 -15.02 -3.42
CA THR A 170 11.47 -13.75 -2.67
C THR A 170 12.17 -13.88 -1.32
N VAL A 171 12.51 -12.72 -0.75
CA VAL A 171 13.07 -12.64 0.60
C VAL A 171 11.95 -12.30 1.59
N CYS A 172 11.86 -13.12 2.63
CA CYS A 172 10.90 -12.96 3.71
C CYS A 172 11.62 -12.66 5.03
N PHE A 173 11.16 -11.62 5.71
CA PHE A 173 11.58 -11.24 7.05
C PHE A 173 10.62 -11.79 8.08
N TYR A 174 11.14 -12.29 9.20
CA TYR A 174 10.32 -12.86 10.27
C TYR A 174 10.99 -12.75 11.63
N ASN A 175 10.21 -12.99 12.69
CA ASN A 175 10.68 -13.12 14.06
C ASN A 175 9.94 -14.28 14.75
N ASP A 176 10.10 -14.43 16.05
CA ASP A 176 9.50 -15.53 16.81
C ASP A 176 7.96 -15.46 16.86
N SER A 177 7.39 -14.27 16.67
CA SER A 177 5.94 -14.03 16.64
C SER A 177 5.31 -14.26 15.26
N GLY A 178 6.11 -14.34 14.19
CA GLY A 178 5.61 -14.59 12.84
C GLY A 178 6.37 -13.87 11.72
N ILE A 179 5.83 -14.00 10.52
CA ILE A 179 6.22 -13.30 9.30
C ILE A 179 5.96 -11.81 9.48
N ILE A 180 6.98 -11.02 9.18
CA ILE A 180 6.94 -9.56 9.17
C ILE A 180 6.55 -9.07 7.78
N TRP A 181 7.33 -9.46 6.77
CA TRP A 181 7.10 -9.02 5.39
C TRP A 181 7.76 -9.94 4.37
N ASP A 182 7.08 -10.10 3.24
CA ASP A 182 7.55 -10.67 1.99
C ASP A 182 6.67 -10.04 0.89
N ASN A 183 7.20 -9.81 -0.31
CA ASN A 183 6.43 -9.10 -1.33
C ASN A 183 5.21 -9.88 -1.85
N ILE A 184 5.18 -11.21 -1.72
CA ILE A 184 4.02 -12.04 -2.07
C ILE A 184 3.05 -12.12 -0.90
N PHE A 185 3.52 -12.51 0.30
CA PHE A 185 2.67 -12.58 1.50
C PHE A 185 2.08 -11.20 1.87
N GLY A 186 2.90 -10.17 1.71
CA GLY A 186 2.64 -8.75 1.98
C GLY A 186 1.72 -8.09 0.96
N GLY A 187 1.82 -8.54 -0.29
CA GLY A 187 1.14 -7.95 -1.42
C GLY A 187 -0.28 -8.45 -1.63
N LEU A 188 -0.53 -9.73 -1.35
CA LEU A 188 -1.85 -10.35 -1.47
C LEU A 188 -2.74 -10.10 -0.24
N ILE A 189 -4.06 -10.11 -0.46
CA ILE A 189 -5.06 -10.07 0.61
C ILE A 189 -6.10 -11.16 0.43
N MET A 190 -6.79 -11.46 1.52
CA MET A 190 -8.05 -12.20 1.53
C MET A 190 -9.15 -11.28 2.02
N MET A 191 -10.18 -11.07 1.21
CA MET A 191 -11.35 -10.28 1.59
C MET A 191 -12.63 -10.84 0.96
N ASP A 192 -13.68 -10.95 1.77
CA ASP A 192 -15.05 -11.05 1.27
C ASP A 192 -15.57 -9.67 0.85
N THR A 193 -15.79 -9.48 -0.45
CA THR A 193 -16.25 -8.21 -1.02
C THR A 193 -17.65 -7.82 -0.56
N ARG A 194 -18.45 -8.77 -0.06
CA ARG A 194 -19.80 -8.52 0.49
C ARG A 194 -19.75 -7.77 1.83
N GLY A 195 -18.65 -7.92 2.56
CA GLY A 195 -18.51 -7.40 3.91
C GLY A 195 -19.42 -8.12 4.92
N ASN A 196 -19.36 -7.66 6.16
CA ASN A 196 -20.18 -8.12 7.27
C ASN A 196 -21.17 -7.02 7.65
N SER A 197 -22.33 -7.40 8.19
CA SER A 197 -23.29 -6.46 8.73
C SER A 197 -23.92 -6.96 10.02
N GLU A 198 -24.33 -6.01 10.85
CA GLU A 198 -25.00 -6.25 12.11
C GLU A 198 -26.03 -5.13 12.32
N ALA A 199 -27.17 -5.48 12.92
CA ALA A 199 -28.20 -4.51 13.27
C ALA A 199 -28.66 -4.75 14.70
N SER A 200 -29.10 -3.69 15.39
CA SER A 200 -29.64 -3.83 16.74
C SER A 200 -30.90 -4.70 16.76
N ASN A 201 -30.98 -5.59 17.74
CA ASN A 201 -32.20 -6.33 18.05
C ASN A 201 -33.08 -5.51 19.00
N ASN A 202 -34.15 -4.92 18.48
CA ASN A 202 -35.03 -4.04 19.26
C ASN A 202 -36.10 -4.84 19.99
N ASN A 203 -35.84 -5.21 21.25
CA ASN A 203 -36.83 -5.75 22.18
C ASN A 203 -37.08 -4.82 23.39
N GLN A 204 -36.94 -3.50 23.22
CA GLN A 204 -37.07 -2.54 24.33
C GLN A 204 -38.33 -1.67 24.22
N SER A 205 -39.11 -1.64 25.31
CA SER A 205 -40.25 -0.74 25.50
C SER A 205 -39.80 0.56 26.19
N ALA A 206 -39.43 1.58 25.40
CA ALA A 206 -39.08 2.92 25.88
C ALA A 206 -39.81 4.02 25.09
N LYS A 207 -39.95 5.23 25.66
CA LYS A 207 -40.60 6.39 24.98
C LYS A 207 -39.79 6.93 23.80
N VAL A 208 -38.46 6.81 23.87
CA VAL A 208 -37.53 7.05 22.77
C VAL A 208 -36.68 5.80 22.65
N VAL A 209 -36.67 5.21 21.46
CA VAL A 209 -35.93 3.99 21.13
C VAL A 209 -34.75 4.39 20.24
N SER A 210 -33.67 3.63 20.30
CA SER A 210 -32.59 3.74 19.32
C SER A 210 -32.46 2.43 18.54
N THR A 211 -32.09 2.55 17.27
CA THR A 211 -31.71 1.42 16.43
C THR A 211 -30.45 1.78 15.67
N TRP A 212 -29.58 0.80 15.43
CA TRP A 212 -28.34 1.00 14.71
C TRP A 212 -28.11 -0.09 13.67
N TYR A 213 -27.36 0.28 12.64
CA TYR A 213 -26.88 -0.62 11.61
C TYR A 213 -25.38 -0.40 11.42
N LYS A 214 -24.64 -1.50 11.43
CA LYS A 214 -23.20 -1.56 11.30
C LYS A 214 -22.83 -2.38 10.06
N GLN A 215 -21.87 -1.92 9.28
CA GLN A 215 -21.32 -2.67 8.16
C GLN A 215 -19.82 -2.45 8.04
N TRP A 216 -19.06 -3.53 7.80
CA TRP A 216 -17.60 -3.49 7.77
C TRP A 216 -16.99 -4.55 6.86
N TRP A 217 -15.77 -4.30 6.39
CA TRP A 217 -14.97 -5.20 5.58
C TRP A 217 -13.67 -5.51 6.29
N THR A 218 -13.28 -6.78 6.28
CA THR A 218 -12.07 -7.25 6.92
C THR A 218 -11.07 -7.71 5.85
N ALA A 219 -9.88 -7.13 5.89
CA ALA A 219 -8.73 -7.64 5.16
C ALA A 219 -8.02 -8.67 6.03
N ASN A 220 -7.75 -9.85 5.48
CA ASN A 220 -6.93 -10.88 6.11
C ASN A 220 -5.61 -11.06 5.35
N TRP A 221 -4.58 -11.48 6.07
CA TRP A 221 -3.35 -12.00 5.49
C TRP A 221 -3.60 -13.31 4.74
N LEU A 222 -2.62 -13.76 3.94
CA LEU A 222 -2.69 -15.07 3.28
C LEU A 222 -2.84 -16.23 4.26
N TRP A 223 -2.34 -16.09 5.49
CA TRP A 223 -2.52 -17.08 6.56
C TRP A 223 -3.81 -16.89 7.38
N GLY A 224 -4.74 -16.07 6.91
CA GLY A 224 -6.10 -15.95 7.44
C GLY A 224 -6.27 -15.04 8.67
N SER A 225 -5.19 -14.62 9.34
CA SER A 225 -5.34 -13.68 10.46
C SER A 225 -5.74 -12.29 9.97
N LYS A 226 -6.44 -11.55 10.84
CA LYS A 226 -6.87 -10.18 10.54
C LYS A 226 -5.67 -9.27 10.28
N ARG A 227 -5.69 -8.60 9.13
CA ARG A 227 -4.73 -7.58 8.71
C ARG A 227 -5.27 -6.17 8.91
N GLY A 228 -6.56 -5.98 8.66
CA GLY A 228 -7.20 -4.67 8.78
C GLY A 228 -8.71 -4.75 8.69
N GLU A 229 -9.36 -3.62 8.98
CA GLU A 229 -10.81 -3.47 8.86
C GLU A 229 -11.18 -2.02 8.61
N ALA A 230 -12.21 -1.81 7.80
CA ALA A 230 -12.88 -0.52 7.66
C ALA A 230 -14.39 -0.70 7.71
N GLY A 231 -15.10 0.23 8.33
CA GLY A 231 -16.54 0.13 8.50
C GLY A 231 -17.18 1.44 8.94
N TYR A 232 -18.51 1.40 8.99
CA TYR A 232 -19.33 2.47 9.52
C TYR A 232 -20.49 1.90 10.36
N GLN A 233 -21.01 2.73 11.27
CA GLN A 233 -22.21 2.47 12.02
C GLN A 233 -23.09 3.71 12.01
N ILE A 234 -24.33 3.58 11.56
CA ILE A 234 -25.36 4.61 11.70
C ILE A 234 -26.29 4.23 12.85
N THR A 235 -26.60 5.20 13.70
CA THR A 235 -27.56 5.08 14.80
C THR A 235 -28.65 6.11 14.61
N ILE A 236 -29.91 5.74 14.79
CA ILE A 236 -31.03 6.69 14.84
C ILE A 236 -31.71 6.61 16.20
N TYR A 237 -32.33 7.72 16.60
CA TYR A 237 -33.19 7.81 17.77
C TYR A 237 -34.57 8.22 17.31
N TYR A 238 -35.61 7.55 17.80
CA TYR A 238 -36.97 7.74 17.30
C TYR A 238 -38.03 7.52 18.36
N SER A 239 -39.22 8.06 18.10
CA SER A 239 -40.44 7.80 18.86
C SER A 239 -41.59 7.55 17.88
N GLY A 240 -42.24 6.40 17.99
CA GLY A 240 -43.18 5.94 16.97
C GLY A 240 -42.48 5.80 15.60
N SER A 241 -43.04 6.41 14.56
CA SER A 241 -42.48 6.42 13.21
C SER A 241 -41.56 7.62 12.91
N THR A 242 -41.21 8.43 13.92
CA THR A 242 -40.48 9.68 13.73
C THR A 242 -39.09 9.62 14.35
N VAL A 243 -38.08 9.72 13.50
CA VAL A 243 -36.67 9.92 13.85
C VAL A 243 -36.47 11.35 14.36
N SER A 244 -35.94 11.47 15.57
CA SER A 244 -35.61 12.73 16.24
C SER A 244 -34.14 13.12 16.08
N ASN A 245 -33.24 12.13 15.90
CA ASN A 245 -31.83 12.37 15.61
C ASN A 245 -31.18 11.17 14.91
N ALA A 246 -30.03 11.39 14.26
CA ALA A 246 -29.17 10.35 13.72
C ALA A 246 -27.69 10.69 13.94
N ASP A 247 -26.90 9.68 14.30
CA ASP A 247 -25.46 9.74 14.48
C ASP A 247 -24.77 8.73 13.56
N VAL A 248 -23.52 9.01 13.19
CA VAL A 248 -22.68 8.08 12.42
C VAL A 248 -21.27 8.06 12.99
N SER A 249 -20.70 6.86 13.06
CA SER A 249 -19.28 6.64 13.32
C SER A 249 -18.67 5.81 12.19
N ASP A 250 -17.39 6.02 11.94
CA ASP A 250 -16.61 5.23 10.99
C ASP A 250 -15.24 4.90 11.57
N TRP A 251 -14.64 3.83 11.06
CA TRP A 251 -13.31 3.40 11.46
C TRP A 251 -12.60 2.74 10.29
N GLY A 252 -11.27 2.77 10.34
CA GLY A 252 -10.39 2.18 9.34
C GLY A 252 -9.02 1.97 9.97
N TYR A 253 -8.51 0.74 9.93
CA TYR A 253 -7.14 0.42 10.31
C TYR A 253 -6.60 -0.74 9.50
N ILE A 254 -5.29 -0.77 9.33
CA ILE A 254 -4.56 -1.88 8.73
C ILE A 254 -3.19 -1.96 9.37
N SER A 255 -2.68 -3.16 9.63
CA SER A 255 -1.39 -3.36 10.27
C SER A 255 -0.23 -2.87 9.40
N LEU A 256 -0.31 -3.10 8.08
CA LEU A 256 0.68 -2.65 7.09
C LEU A 256 -0.03 -2.22 5.81
N GLY A 257 0.04 -0.92 5.52
CA GLY A 257 -0.63 -0.28 4.39
C GLY A 257 -1.26 1.05 4.78
N LYS A 258 -2.30 1.45 4.05
CA LYS A 258 -3.06 2.67 4.34
C LYS A 258 -4.52 2.31 4.57
N ALA A 259 -5.11 2.94 5.58
CA ALA A 259 -6.53 2.82 5.88
C ALA A 259 -7.12 4.21 6.02
N LYS A 260 -8.29 4.43 5.45
CA LYS A 260 -9.02 5.68 5.61
C LYS A 260 -10.52 5.44 5.51
N SER A 261 -11.25 6.12 6.36
CA SER A 261 -12.70 6.07 6.46
C SER A 261 -13.23 7.48 6.67
N GLU A 262 -14.36 7.77 6.04
CA GLU A 262 -15.10 9.02 6.22
C GLU A 262 -16.60 8.74 6.15
N SER A 263 -17.36 9.34 7.06
CA SER A 263 -18.82 9.26 7.06
C SER A 263 -19.48 10.60 7.43
N LYS A 264 -20.72 10.80 6.99
CA LYS A 264 -21.51 12.01 7.30
C LYS A 264 -22.99 11.75 7.26
N ILE A 265 -23.71 12.35 8.20
CA ILE A 265 -25.18 12.38 8.19
C ILE A 265 -25.69 13.30 7.09
N THR A 266 -26.56 12.76 6.23
CA THR A 266 -27.27 13.49 5.16
C THR A 266 -28.73 13.77 5.52
N LYS A 267 -29.32 12.96 6.41
CA LYS A 267 -30.65 13.20 7.00
C LYS A 267 -30.67 12.75 8.45
N LYS A 268 -31.13 13.63 9.34
CA LYS A 268 -31.12 13.38 10.80
C LYS A 268 -32.50 13.25 11.45
N THR A 269 -33.57 13.59 10.75
CA THR A 269 -34.94 13.64 11.33
C THR A 269 -36.01 13.22 10.31
N GLY A 270 -37.22 12.93 10.82
CA GLY A 270 -38.40 12.61 10.01
C GLY A 270 -38.62 11.10 9.90
N ALA A 271 -38.96 10.59 8.72
CA ALA A 271 -39.26 9.16 8.55
C ALA A 271 -38.05 8.22 8.68
N TYR A 272 -36.82 8.73 8.53
CA TYR A 272 -35.59 7.95 8.57
C TYR A 272 -34.36 8.83 8.85
N GLY A 273 -33.31 8.22 9.37
CA GLY A 273 -31.95 8.78 9.38
C GLY A 273 -31.15 8.25 8.18
N GLN A 274 -30.19 9.02 7.70
CA GLN A 274 -29.36 8.62 6.57
C GLN A 274 -27.94 9.14 6.72
N CYS A 275 -26.97 8.28 6.38
CA CYS A 275 -25.58 8.65 6.25
C CYS A 275 -25.03 8.34 4.85
N ARG A 276 -23.98 9.06 4.47
CA ARG A 276 -23.09 8.73 3.37
C ARG A 276 -21.75 8.28 3.94
N TYR A 277 -21.13 7.29 3.32
CA TYR A 277 -19.85 6.73 3.77
C TYR A 277 -18.90 6.50 2.61
N ALA A 278 -17.60 6.51 2.90
CA ALA A 278 -16.49 6.22 2.03
C ALA A 278 -15.39 5.52 2.84
N LEU A 279 -15.03 4.31 2.48
CA LEU A 279 -14.10 3.43 3.20
C LEU A 279 -13.04 2.91 2.23
N GLY A 280 -11.80 2.83 2.71
CA GLY A 280 -10.67 2.41 1.91
C GLY A 280 -9.59 1.72 2.74
N LEU A 281 -9.12 0.57 2.29
CA LEU A 281 -7.90 -0.09 2.76
C LEU A 281 -7.01 -0.38 1.55
N CYS A 282 -5.70 -0.21 1.65
CA CYS A 282 -4.77 -0.70 0.64
C CYS A 282 -3.45 -1.19 1.23
N THR A 283 -2.80 -2.12 0.53
CA THR A 283 -1.44 -2.57 0.85
C THR A 283 -0.44 -1.42 0.62
N PRO A 284 0.80 -1.51 1.17
CA PRO A 284 1.77 -0.42 1.10
C PRO A 284 2.13 0.06 -0.31
N THR A 285 2.01 -0.80 -1.32
CA THR A 285 2.24 -0.44 -2.74
C THR A 285 1.07 0.25 -3.42
N GLY A 286 -0.02 0.46 -2.70
CA GLY A 286 -1.17 1.20 -3.15
C GLY A 286 -1.27 2.56 -2.47
N SER A 287 -2.04 3.46 -3.08
CA SER A 287 -2.41 4.72 -2.47
C SER A 287 -3.92 4.93 -2.55
N LEU A 288 -4.45 5.58 -1.52
CA LEU A 288 -5.85 5.96 -1.46
C LEU A 288 -5.95 7.49 -1.50
N SER A 289 -6.84 7.98 -2.35
CA SER A 289 -7.24 9.38 -2.37
C SER A 289 -8.73 9.47 -2.07
N PHE A 290 -9.09 10.48 -1.28
CA PHE A 290 -10.44 10.65 -0.76
C PHE A 290 -10.89 12.08 -1.03
N ASN A 291 -12.10 12.19 -1.56
CA ASN A 291 -12.78 13.46 -1.68
C ASN A 291 -13.95 13.48 -0.70
N SER A 292 -13.78 14.22 0.39
CA SER A 292 -14.75 14.37 1.47
C SER A 292 -16.01 15.15 1.07
N SER A 293 -15.95 15.90 -0.04
CA SER A 293 -17.11 16.67 -0.52
C SER A 293 -18.13 15.77 -1.21
N ASN A 294 -17.66 14.75 -1.94
CA ASN A 294 -18.51 13.82 -2.67
C ASN A 294 -18.44 12.37 -2.16
N PHE A 295 -17.69 12.08 -1.08
CA PHE A 295 -17.50 10.73 -0.53
C PHE A 295 -17.06 9.72 -1.61
N SER A 296 -16.21 10.15 -2.54
CA SER A 296 -15.55 9.25 -3.48
C SER A 296 -14.20 8.83 -2.94
N VAL A 297 -13.90 7.54 -3.06
CA VAL A 297 -12.58 6.98 -2.83
C VAL A 297 -12.01 6.58 -4.18
N SER A 298 -10.81 7.05 -4.49
CA SER A 298 -10.03 6.55 -5.62
C SER A 298 -8.80 5.82 -5.12
N PHE A 299 -8.44 4.79 -5.88
CA PHE A 299 -7.26 4.00 -5.65
C PHE A 299 -6.27 4.24 -6.80
N SER A 300 -4.99 4.38 -6.46
CA SER A 300 -3.89 4.41 -7.44
C SER A 300 -2.77 3.45 -7.03
N GLY A 301 -1.94 3.08 -8.01
CA GLY A 301 -0.98 1.99 -7.90
C GLY A 301 -1.60 0.62 -8.17
N LEU A 302 -0.85 -0.44 -7.89
CA LEU A 302 -1.28 -1.83 -8.11
C LEU A 302 -1.34 -2.64 -6.81
N GLY A 303 -1.22 -2.02 -5.63
CA GLY A 303 -1.49 -2.72 -4.37
C GLY A 303 -2.88 -3.33 -4.27
N SER A 304 -3.04 -4.34 -3.42
CA SER A 304 -4.37 -4.87 -3.11
C SER A 304 -5.16 -3.83 -2.33
N ASN A 305 -6.44 -3.69 -2.63
CA ASN A 305 -7.29 -2.69 -2.00
C ASN A 305 -8.70 -3.19 -1.73
N ILE A 306 -9.35 -2.46 -0.84
CA ILE A 306 -10.74 -2.59 -0.46
C ILE A 306 -11.31 -1.19 -0.52
N VAL A 307 -12.29 -0.96 -1.37
CA VAL A 307 -12.98 0.33 -1.47
C VAL A 307 -14.48 0.08 -1.38
N SER A 308 -15.15 0.83 -0.51
CA SER A 308 -16.60 0.78 -0.36
C SER A 308 -17.13 2.16 -0.04
N ASN A 309 -18.06 2.65 -0.85
CA ASN A 309 -18.75 3.91 -0.61
C ASN A 309 -20.23 3.80 -0.96
N GLY A 310 -21.05 4.64 -0.35
CA GLY A 310 -22.48 4.53 -0.53
C GLY A 310 -23.28 5.40 0.42
N THR A 311 -24.59 5.14 0.44
CA THR A 311 -25.56 5.79 1.31
C THR A 311 -26.35 4.72 2.05
N LYS A 312 -26.55 4.89 3.36
CA LYS A 312 -27.38 4.01 4.18
C LYS A 312 -28.50 4.82 4.81
N SER A 313 -29.74 4.44 4.51
CA SER A 313 -30.92 4.88 5.26
C SER A 313 -31.24 3.86 6.35
N LEU A 314 -31.64 4.35 7.52
CA LEU A 314 -32.10 3.56 8.64
C LEU A 314 -33.46 4.10 9.12
N TYR A 315 -34.41 3.18 9.28
CA TYR A 315 -35.79 3.47 9.67
C TYR A 315 -36.02 2.97 11.11
N PRO A 316 -36.98 3.55 11.84
CA PRO A 316 -37.43 3.08 13.15
C PRO A 316 -37.60 1.55 13.25
#